data_AF-A0A565A7J3-F1
#
_entry.id   AF-A0A565A7J3-F1
#
_cell.length_a   1.000
_cell.length_b   1.000
_cell.length_c   1.000
_cell.angle_alpha   90.00
_cell.angle_beta   90.00
_cell.angle_gamma   90.00
#
_symmetry.space_group_name_H-M   'P 1'
#
loop_
_entity.id
_entity.type
_entity.pdbx_description
1 polymer ?
#
loop_
_entity_poly.entity_id
_entity_poly.type
_entity_poly.pdbx_seq_one_letter_code
_entity_poly.pdbx_strand_id
1 'polypeptide(L)'
;KYVDIKDQQSKDCKKFLETSQENYNKALDICFQDGNDNLCKGLKSFNVFYKNHISEISKKCPGLEIPTLSELVLLNLVDDKGSKKQNIGYNLVQTNSDYSDMGLPKIEKGIYPNLSGLLSYKYNIHFERDKNKNNCNLMNILHEFFTYCKNNNTNEKLIPFIQEFTNEYYKNKQGEYEKIFQECSNTSSNEYCRIYKNCQENFNSDIQKIKKNPDNYIHYKKNCINENTTDNSWIDNALSIFQDFKAISKSLPTILSIMISFFLCSFFLYKFTPLRSIFRKEKKGTNIPLFFPEIITQDVDDNNSRGMNVKTKKGKIRFSYQPS
;
A
#
# COMPACT_ATOMS: atom_id res chain seq x y z
N LYS A 1 35.36 -28.20 -16.58
CA LYS A 1 35.68 -27.67 -15.23
C LYS A 1 35.19 -28.52 -14.04
N TYR A 2 34.19 -29.41 -14.16
CA TYR A 2 33.92 -30.42 -13.11
C TYR A 2 35.06 -31.46 -12.99
N VAL A 3 35.66 -31.81 -14.14
CA VAL A 3 36.81 -32.73 -14.26
C VAL A 3 38.09 -32.18 -13.62
N ASP A 4 38.12 -30.88 -13.28
CA ASP A 4 39.31 -30.21 -12.73
C ASP A 4 39.40 -30.27 -11.20
N ILE A 5 38.39 -30.83 -10.50
CA ILE A 5 38.52 -31.19 -9.09
C ILE A 5 39.36 -32.48 -9.02
N LYS A 6 40.67 -32.35 -9.29
CA LYS A 6 41.64 -33.41 -9.17
C LYS A 6 42.04 -33.54 -7.70
N ASP A 7 41.75 -34.69 -7.10
CA ASP A 7 42.28 -35.15 -5.82
C ASP A 7 42.07 -34.24 -4.60
N GLN A 8 40.84 -34.17 -4.07
CA GLN A 8 40.49 -33.78 -2.67
C GLN A 8 41.16 -32.52 -2.06
N GLN A 9 41.76 -31.64 -2.87
CA GLN A 9 42.48 -30.48 -2.36
C GLN A 9 41.51 -29.31 -2.14
N SER A 10 41.44 -28.82 -0.89
CA SER A 10 40.62 -27.66 -0.50
C SER A 10 40.83 -26.43 -1.39
N LYS A 11 42.06 -26.23 -1.90
CA LYS A 11 42.40 -25.13 -2.82
C LYS A 11 41.67 -25.24 -4.16
N ASP A 12 41.56 -26.45 -4.70
CA ASP A 12 40.87 -26.71 -5.97
C ASP A 12 39.35 -26.57 -5.80
N CYS A 13 38.83 -26.97 -4.65
CA CYS A 13 37.42 -26.76 -4.28
C CYS A 13 37.06 -25.27 -4.18
N LYS A 14 37.88 -24.46 -3.49
CA LYS A 14 37.67 -23.00 -3.41
C LYS A 14 37.70 -22.35 -4.79
N LYS A 15 38.70 -22.69 -5.60
CA LYS A 15 38.85 -22.17 -6.97
C LYS A 15 37.68 -22.58 -7.87
N PHE A 16 37.20 -23.82 -7.73
CA PHE A 16 36.02 -24.32 -8.43
C PHE A 16 34.77 -23.51 -8.07
N LEU A 17 34.51 -23.28 -6.77
CA LEU A 17 33.36 -22.49 -6.31
C LEU A 17 33.45 -21.03 -6.77
N GLU A 18 34.62 -20.41 -6.67
CA GLU A 18 34.87 -19.04 -7.17
C GLU A 18 34.61 -18.93 -8.67
N THR A 19 35.18 -19.84 -9.45
CA THR A 19 34.97 -19.89 -10.90
C THR A 19 33.51 -20.16 -11.26
N SER A 20 32.82 -21.00 -10.48
CA SER A 20 31.40 -21.31 -10.69
C SER A 20 30.53 -20.09 -10.40
N GLN A 21 30.79 -19.37 -9.30
CA GLN A 21 30.14 -18.12 -8.95
C GLN A 21 30.31 -17.06 -10.04
N GLU A 22 31.54 -16.79 -10.46
CA GLU A 22 31.81 -15.79 -11.50
C GLU A 22 31.12 -16.12 -12.82
N ASN A 23 31.24 -17.36 -13.30
CA ASN A 23 30.66 -17.75 -14.58
C ASN A 23 29.14 -17.83 -14.53
N TYR A 24 28.58 -18.32 -13.42
CA TYR A 24 27.13 -18.36 -13.23
C TYR A 24 26.55 -16.95 -13.24
N ASN A 25 27.14 -16.03 -12.47
CA ASN A 25 26.65 -14.66 -12.36
C ASN A 25 26.76 -13.90 -13.68
N LYS A 26 27.89 -14.03 -14.39
CA LYS A 26 28.04 -13.48 -15.75
C LYS A 26 27.01 -14.05 -16.73
N ALA A 27 26.76 -15.35 -16.66
CA ALA A 27 25.78 -15.99 -17.52
C ALA A 27 24.34 -15.59 -17.19
N LEU A 28 24.04 -15.36 -15.91
CA LEU A 28 22.76 -14.84 -15.45
C LEU A 28 22.53 -13.41 -15.99
N ASP A 29 23.55 -12.56 -15.91
CA ASP A 29 23.51 -11.20 -16.42
C ASP A 29 23.20 -11.19 -17.93
N ILE A 30 23.96 -11.94 -18.73
CA ILE A 30 23.75 -12.04 -20.18
C ILE A 30 22.38 -12.69 -20.51
N CYS A 31 21.94 -13.68 -19.73
CA CYS A 31 20.66 -14.34 -19.94
C CYS A 31 19.48 -13.36 -19.82
N PHE A 32 19.45 -12.54 -18.75
CA PHE A 32 18.29 -11.71 -18.45
C PHE A 32 18.39 -10.25 -18.90
N GLN A 33 19.61 -9.71 -19.08
CA GLN A 33 19.84 -8.37 -19.60
C GLN A 33 19.99 -8.37 -21.12
N ASP A 34 20.77 -9.31 -21.68
CA ASP A 34 21.03 -9.36 -23.13
C ASP A 34 20.05 -10.29 -23.88
N GLY A 35 19.23 -11.06 -23.16
CA GLY A 35 18.20 -11.92 -23.75
C GLY A 35 18.74 -13.14 -24.50
N ASN A 36 19.88 -13.70 -24.08
CA ASN A 36 20.48 -14.86 -24.75
C ASN A 36 19.82 -16.19 -24.30
N ASP A 37 18.79 -16.62 -25.03
CA ASP A 37 18.03 -17.84 -24.73
C ASP A 37 18.89 -19.12 -24.64
N ASN A 38 19.92 -19.25 -25.47
CA ASN A 38 20.82 -20.41 -25.45
C ASN A 38 21.63 -20.45 -24.15
N LEU A 39 22.08 -19.29 -23.69
CA LEU A 39 22.78 -19.17 -22.43
C LEU A 39 21.85 -19.43 -21.24
N CYS A 40 20.60 -18.94 -21.29
CA CYS A 40 19.58 -19.24 -20.30
C CYS A 40 19.31 -20.76 -20.19
N LYS A 41 19.20 -21.46 -21.32
CA LYS A 41 19.07 -22.93 -21.35
C LYS A 41 20.31 -23.62 -20.77
N GLY A 42 21.51 -23.16 -21.14
CA GLY A 42 22.77 -23.66 -20.58
C GLY A 42 22.85 -23.47 -19.07
N LEU A 43 22.41 -22.32 -18.57
CA LEU A 43 22.35 -22.00 -17.14
C LEU A 43 21.36 -22.92 -16.40
N LYS A 44 20.21 -23.21 -17.00
CA LYS A 44 19.24 -24.17 -16.46
C LYS A 44 19.84 -25.57 -16.35
N SER A 45 20.53 -26.02 -17.40
CA SER A 45 21.23 -27.32 -17.39
C SER A 45 22.34 -27.38 -16.33
N PHE A 46 23.10 -26.29 -16.17
CA PHE A 46 24.11 -26.19 -15.12
C PHE A 46 23.48 -26.30 -13.72
N ASN A 47 22.32 -25.68 -13.51
CA ASN A 47 21.57 -25.75 -12.27
C ASN A 47 21.20 -27.18 -11.87
N VAL A 48 20.62 -27.92 -12.82
CA VAL A 48 20.27 -29.33 -12.65
C VAL A 48 21.51 -30.17 -12.36
N PHE A 49 22.58 -29.96 -13.13
CA PHE A 49 23.86 -30.64 -12.93
C PHE A 49 24.41 -30.39 -11.52
N TYR A 50 24.50 -29.13 -11.10
CA TYR A 50 25.03 -28.76 -9.78
C TYR A 50 24.23 -29.39 -8.65
N LYS A 51 22.89 -29.33 -8.71
CA LYS A 51 21.99 -29.91 -7.71
C LYS A 51 22.16 -31.43 -7.61
N ASN A 52 22.29 -32.13 -8.73
CA ASN A 52 22.47 -33.58 -8.76
C ASN A 52 23.84 -34.03 -8.24
N HIS A 53 24.88 -33.23 -8.45
CA HIS A 53 26.25 -33.56 -8.05
C HIS A 53 26.70 -32.91 -6.73
N ILE A 54 25.82 -32.20 -6.01
CA ILE A 54 26.20 -31.47 -4.79
C ILE A 54 26.78 -32.41 -3.71
N SER A 55 26.27 -33.63 -3.59
CA SER A 55 26.77 -34.62 -2.64
C SER A 55 28.16 -35.14 -3.00
N GLU A 56 28.45 -35.31 -4.29
CA GLU A 56 29.77 -35.68 -4.79
C GLU A 56 30.78 -34.56 -4.60
N ILE A 57 30.37 -33.31 -4.89
CA ILE A 57 31.18 -32.12 -4.65
C ILE A 57 31.52 -32.01 -3.17
N SER A 58 30.54 -32.18 -2.29
CA SER A 58 30.75 -32.15 -0.83
C SER A 58 31.74 -33.23 -0.36
N LYS A 59 31.64 -34.46 -0.88
CA LYS A 59 32.61 -35.55 -0.58
C LYS A 59 34.03 -35.22 -1.03
N LYS A 60 34.19 -34.57 -2.18
CA LYS A 60 35.50 -34.16 -2.72
C LYS A 60 36.06 -32.91 -2.05
N CYS A 61 35.23 -32.15 -1.35
CA CYS A 61 35.58 -30.89 -0.71
C CYS A 61 35.31 -30.92 0.80
N PRO A 62 35.97 -31.82 1.56
CA PRO A 62 35.73 -31.95 2.98
C PRO A 62 36.06 -30.65 3.74
N GLY A 63 35.23 -30.29 4.71
CA GLY A 63 35.39 -29.10 5.54
C GLY A 63 34.99 -27.77 4.86
N LEU A 64 34.53 -27.79 3.61
CA LEU A 64 33.92 -26.64 2.94
C LEU A 64 32.40 -26.80 2.95
N GLU A 65 31.70 -25.77 3.41
CA GLU A 65 30.25 -25.69 3.26
C GLU A 65 29.94 -25.40 1.78
N ILE A 66 29.32 -26.38 1.11
CA ILE A 66 28.97 -26.25 -0.30
C ILE A 66 27.65 -25.49 -0.41
N PRO A 67 27.64 -24.31 -1.05
CA PRO A 67 26.44 -23.49 -1.18
C PRO A 67 25.39 -24.20 -2.05
N THR A 68 24.12 -24.07 -1.70
CA THR A 68 23.02 -24.54 -2.54
C THR A 68 22.71 -23.51 -3.62
N LEU A 69 22.50 -24.00 -4.84
CA LEU A 69 22.12 -23.13 -5.96
C LEU A 69 20.59 -23.06 -6.05
N SER A 70 20.07 -21.84 -6.23
CA SER A 70 18.65 -21.60 -6.42
C SER A 70 18.18 -22.20 -7.73
N GLU A 71 16.99 -22.78 -7.73
CA GLU A 71 16.37 -23.21 -8.97
C GLU A 71 16.28 -22.03 -9.94
N LEU A 72 16.77 -22.24 -11.17
CA LEU A 72 16.63 -21.24 -12.23
C LEU A 72 15.23 -21.33 -12.82
N VAL A 73 14.44 -20.31 -12.56
CA VAL A 73 13.12 -20.16 -13.13
C VAL A 73 13.24 -19.37 -14.43
N LEU A 74 13.12 -20.08 -15.54
CA LEU A 74 12.82 -19.46 -16.83
C LEU A 74 11.32 -19.21 -16.86
N LEU A 75 10.88 -18.07 -16.33
CA LEU A 75 9.47 -17.70 -16.41
C LEU A 75 9.08 -17.66 -17.90
N ASN A 76 8.22 -18.61 -18.29
CA ASN A 76 7.61 -18.60 -19.61
C ASN A 76 6.77 -17.33 -19.70
N LEU A 77 7.28 -16.38 -20.49
CA LEU A 77 6.62 -15.13 -20.83
C LEU A 77 5.52 -15.39 -21.85
N VAL A 78 4.66 -16.39 -21.66
CA VAL A 78 3.57 -16.67 -22.60
C VAL A 78 2.39 -17.18 -21.77
N ASP A 79 1.29 -16.43 -21.75
CA ASP A 79 0.01 -16.91 -21.25
C ASP A 79 -0.59 -17.95 -22.23
N ASP A 80 -1.67 -18.62 -21.85
CA ASP A 80 -2.37 -19.61 -22.68
C ASP A 80 -2.88 -19.03 -24.03
N LYS A 81 -2.76 -17.72 -24.24
CA LYS A 81 -3.16 -16.98 -25.45
C LYS A 81 -1.99 -16.46 -26.28
N GLY A 82 -0.74 -16.81 -25.95
CA GLY A 82 0.42 -16.37 -26.71
C GLY A 82 0.96 -14.98 -26.34
N SER A 83 0.42 -14.32 -25.32
CA SER A 83 0.80 -12.96 -24.89
C SER A 83 1.86 -13.00 -23.79
N LYS A 84 2.82 -12.06 -23.82
CA LYS A 84 3.88 -12.02 -22.81
C LYS A 84 3.30 -11.76 -21.43
N LYS A 85 3.27 -12.79 -20.55
CA LYS A 85 2.96 -12.62 -19.13
C LYS A 85 3.98 -11.65 -18.54
N GLN A 86 3.60 -10.39 -18.41
CA GLN A 86 4.47 -9.35 -17.87
C GLN A 86 4.64 -9.62 -16.37
N ASN A 87 5.89 -9.88 -15.96
CA ASN A 87 6.26 -9.99 -14.55
C ASN A 87 6.18 -8.58 -13.94
N ILE A 88 5.31 -8.43 -12.94
CA ILE A 88 4.99 -7.16 -12.28
C ILE A 88 6.26 -6.56 -11.70
N GLY A 89 7.04 -7.35 -10.97
CA GLY A 89 8.29 -6.94 -10.39
C GLY A 89 9.32 -6.45 -11.43
N TYR A 90 9.43 -7.15 -12.56
CA TYR A 90 10.30 -6.74 -13.66
C TYR A 90 9.88 -5.37 -14.23
N ASN A 91 8.57 -5.16 -14.44
CA ASN A 91 8.04 -3.88 -14.90
C ASN A 91 8.32 -2.74 -13.91
N LEU A 92 8.27 -3.01 -12.60
CA LEU A 92 8.57 -2.04 -11.55
C LEU A 92 10.03 -1.56 -11.56
N VAL A 93 10.94 -2.31 -12.17
CA VAL A 93 12.36 -1.92 -12.27
C VAL A 93 12.71 -1.34 -13.64
N GLN A 94 12.09 -1.84 -14.71
CA GLN A 94 12.43 -1.45 -16.09
C GLN A 94 11.72 -0.19 -16.61
N THR A 95 10.70 0.30 -15.90
CA THR A 95 10.00 1.52 -16.35
C THR A 95 10.96 2.72 -16.45
N ASN A 96 10.83 3.49 -17.54
CA ASN A 96 11.54 4.77 -17.72
C ASN A 96 10.87 5.93 -16.98
N SER A 97 9.67 5.70 -16.43
CA SER A 97 8.90 6.64 -15.63
C SER A 97 9.10 6.37 -14.14
N ASP A 98 8.84 7.38 -13.30
CA ASP A 98 8.81 7.26 -11.83
C ASP A 98 7.73 6.26 -11.36
N TYR A 99 6.76 5.96 -12.23
CA TYR A 99 5.70 4.99 -11.99
C TYR A 99 5.66 3.93 -13.09
N SER A 100 5.27 2.71 -12.71
CA SER A 100 4.92 1.64 -13.64
C SER A 100 3.56 1.90 -14.30
N ASP A 101 3.27 1.17 -15.38
CA ASP A 101 1.94 1.16 -16.02
C ASP A 101 0.82 0.75 -15.04
N MET A 102 1.17 0.05 -13.96
CA MET A 102 0.29 -0.29 -12.86
C MET A 102 0.23 0.79 -11.78
N GLY A 103 0.69 2.02 -12.02
CA GLY A 103 0.60 3.14 -11.07
C GLY A 103 1.30 2.92 -9.73
N LEU A 104 2.22 1.95 -9.66
CA LEU A 104 3.11 1.74 -8.52
C LEU A 104 4.44 2.47 -8.76
N PRO A 105 5.02 3.15 -7.75
CA PRO A 105 6.33 3.77 -7.87
C PRO A 105 7.41 2.78 -8.28
N LYS A 106 8.36 3.25 -9.09
CA LYS A 106 9.51 2.47 -9.53
C LYS A 106 10.32 1.96 -8.34
N ILE A 107 10.79 0.72 -8.43
CA ILE A 107 11.75 0.16 -7.48
C ILE A 107 13.15 0.56 -7.94
N GLU A 108 13.60 1.72 -7.47
CA GLU A 108 14.89 2.29 -7.83
C GLU A 108 16.06 1.51 -7.22
N LYS A 109 17.05 1.15 -8.05
CA LYS A 109 18.26 0.45 -7.63
C LYS A 109 19.04 1.19 -6.55
N GLY A 110 19.01 2.53 -6.52
CA GLY A 110 19.68 3.33 -5.50
C GLY A 110 19.05 3.23 -4.12
N ILE A 111 17.75 2.89 -4.04
CA ILE A 111 16.98 2.82 -2.79
C ILE A 111 16.80 1.35 -2.36
N TYR A 112 16.51 0.47 -3.31
CA TYR A 112 16.23 -0.95 -3.09
C TYR A 112 17.17 -1.82 -3.94
N PRO A 113 18.49 -1.78 -3.70
CA PRO A 113 19.46 -2.44 -4.58
C PRO A 113 19.27 -3.97 -4.67
N ASN A 114 18.90 -4.64 -3.57
CA ASN A 114 18.78 -6.09 -3.54
C ASN A 114 17.47 -6.55 -4.17
N LEU A 115 16.36 -5.89 -3.86
CA LEU A 115 15.06 -6.14 -4.46
C LEU A 115 15.08 -5.79 -5.96
N SER A 116 15.62 -4.64 -6.33
CA SER A 116 15.78 -4.24 -7.74
C SER A 116 16.62 -5.25 -8.51
N GLY A 117 17.71 -5.73 -7.92
CA GLY A 117 18.52 -6.82 -8.48
C GLY A 117 17.69 -8.07 -8.72
N LEU A 118 17.03 -8.60 -7.68
CA LEU A 118 16.18 -9.79 -7.76
C LEU A 118 15.14 -9.68 -8.88
N LEU A 119 14.42 -8.55 -8.95
CA LEU A 119 13.36 -8.34 -9.91
C LEU A 119 13.88 -8.18 -11.34
N SER A 120 15.05 -7.56 -11.52
CA SER A 120 15.73 -7.45 -12.83
C SER A 120 16.05 -8.83 -13.42
N TYR A 121 16.37 -9.80 -12.57
CA TYR A 121 16.64 -11.20 -12.94
C TYR A 121 15.41 -12.10 -12.80
N LYS A 122 14.20 -11.52 -12.73
CA LYS A 122 12.92 -12.25 -12.69
C LYS A 122 12.89 -13.30 -11.58
N TYR A 123 13.26 -12.89 -10.37
CA TYR A 123 13.35 -13.72 -9.16
C TYR A 123 14.48 -14.77 -9.14
N ASN A 124 15.38 -14.76 -10.12
CA ASN A 124 16.60 -15.55 -10.08
C ASN A 124 17.68 -14.80 -9.30
N ILE A 125 18.25 -15.42 -8.27
CA ILE A 125 19.33 -14.81 -7.50
C ILE A 125 20.69 -15.19 -8.07
N HIS A 126 21.65 -14.27 -7.93
CA HIS A 126 23.05 -14.58 -8.14
C HIS A 126 23.51 -15.72 -7.23
N PHE A 127 24.44 -16.51 -7.73
CA PHE A 127 25.10 -17.52 -6.93
C PHE A 127 26.07 -16.83 -5.96
N GLU A 128 25.95 -17.13 -4.67
CA GLU A 128 26.83 -16.64 -3.61
C GLU A 128 27.37 -17.83 -2.82
N ARG A 129 28.70 -17.99 -2.82
CA ARG A 129 29.35 -19.13 -2.16
C ARG A 129 29.49 -18.93 -0.66
N ASP A 130 29.57 -17.68 -0.21
CA ASP A 130 29.67 -17.36 1.20
C ASP A 130 28.27 -17.39 1.81
N LYS A 131 28.04 -18.33 2.73
CA LYS A 131 26.74 -18.50 3.37
C LYS A 131 26.27 -17.27 4.14
N ASN A 132 27.18 -16.58 4.85
CA ASN A 132 26.81 -15.39 5.61
C ASN A 132 26.38 -14.28 4.67
N LYS A 133 27.13 -14.08 3.58
CA LYS A 133 26.78 -13.09 2.55
C LYS A 133 25.48 -13.47 1.82
N ASN A 134 25.26 -14.74 1.53
CA ASN A 134 24.00 -15.21 0.97
C ASN A 134 22.82 -14.93 1.92
N ASN A 135 22.97 -15.23 3.21
CA ASN A 135 21.94 -14.94 4.21
C ASN A 135 21.69 -13.43 4.35
N CYS A 136 22.74 -12.59 4.26
CA CYS A 136 22.58 -11.14 4.20
C CYS A 136 21.77 -10.71 2.98
N ASN A 137 22.06 -11.25 1.79
CA ASN A 137 21.31 -10.95 0.56
C ASN A 137 19.83 -11.31 0.72
N LEU A 138 19.51 -12.51 1.22
CA LEU A 138 18.13 -12.95 1.45
C LEU A 138 17.39 -12.02 2.42
N MET A 139 18.04 -11.65 3.53
CA MET A 139 17.42 -10.77 4.53
C MET A 139 17.26 -9.33 4.03
N ASN A 140 18.22 -8.82 3.26
CA ASN A 140 18.12 -7.50 2.64
C ASN A 140 16.97 -7.43 1.62
N ILE A 141 16.79 -8.46 0.79
CA ILE A 141 15.65 -8.57 -0.12
C ILE A 141 14.33 -8.46 0.65
N LEU A 142 14.19 -9.23 1.74
CA LEU A 142 12.95 -9.26 2.52
C LEU A 142 12.69 -7.91 3.21
N HIS A 143 13.74 -7.29 3.77
CA HIS A 143 13.67 -5.97 4.38
C HIS A 143 13.26 -4.89 3.37
N GLU A 144 13.90 -4.85 2.20
CA GLU A 144 13.58 -3.91 1.12
C GLU A 144 12.15 -4.11 0.59
N PHE A 145 11.72 -5.38 0.45
CA PHE A 145 10.35 -5.71 0.07
C PHE A 145 9.32 -5.17 1.08
N PHE A 146 9.52 -5.39 2.38
CA PHE A 146 8.63 -4.85 3.40
C PHE A 146 8.64 -3.32 3.45
N THR A 147 9.81 -2.70 3.27
CA THR A 147 9.95 -1.25 3.19
C THR A 147 9.14 -0.69 2.02
N TYR A 148 9.29 -1.28 0.82
CA TYR A 148 8.52 -0.88 -0.35
C TYR A 148 7.01 -1.06 -0.13
N CYS A 149 6.58 -2.18 0.45
CA CYS A 149 5.17 -2.43 0.73
C CYS A 149 4.59 -1.45 1.77
N LYS A 150 5.37 -1.05 2.78
CA LYS A 150 4.96 -0.07 3.78
C LYS A 150 4.78 1.31 3.16
N ASN A 151 5.71 1.72 2.30
CA ASN A 151 5.66 3.02 1.62
C ASN A 151 4.51 3.15 0.61
N ASN A 152 3.90 2.02 0.20
CA ASN A 152 2.85 1.95 -0.81
C ASN A 152 1.56 1.31 -0.28
N ASN A 153 1.37 1.25 1.03
CA ASN A 153 0.32 0.48 1.70
C ASN A 153 -1.13 0.98 1.50
N THR A 154 -1.32 2.08 0.78
CA THR A 154 -2.62 2.65 0.40
C THR A 154 -2.98 2.36 -1.06
N ASN A 155 -2.03 1.86 -1.86
CA ASN A 155 -2.22 1.59 -3.28
C ASN A 155 -2.68 0.14 -3.49
N GLU A 156 -3.95 -0.06 -3.84
CA GLU A 156 -4.52 -1.40 -4.09
C GLU A 156 -3.75 -2.19 -5.16
N LYS A 157 -3.09 -1.49 -6.10
CA LYS A 157 -2.28 -2.10 -7.15
C LYS A 157 -1.00 -2.75 -6.62
N LEU A 158 -0.67 -2.55 -5.33
CA LEU A 158 0.38 -3.26 -4.62
C LEU A 158 0.05 -4.74 -4.39
N ILE A 159 -1.23 -5.11 -4.29
CA ILE A 159 -1.66 -6.49 -3.96
C ILE A 159 -1.14 -7.51 -4.99
N PRO A 160 -1.30 -7.30 -6.32
CA PRO A 160 -0.71 -8.19 -7.32
C PRO A 160 0.80 -8.39 -7.18
N PHE A 161 1.56 -7.32 -6.85
CA PHE A 161 3.00 -7.43 -6.64
C PHE A 161 3.35 -8.27 -5.40
N ILE A 162 2.62 -8.07 -4.29
CA ILE A 162 2.79 -8.88 -3.07
C ILE A 162 2.53 -10.36 -3.36
N GLN A 163 1.49 -10.67 -4.13
CA GLN A 163 1.17 -12.03 -4.54
C GLN A 163 2.28 -12.63 -5.40
N GLU A 164 2.77 -11.88 -6.39
CA GLU A 164 3.85 -12.32 -7.28
C GLU A 164 5.13 -12.59 -6.49
N PHE A 165 5.61 -11.63 -5.69
CA PHE A 165 6.82 -11.80 -4.87
C PHE A 165 6.70 -13.00 -3.93
N THR A 166 5.55 -13.16 -3.28
CA THR A 166 5.35 -14.25 -2.32
C THR A 166 5.39 -15.62 -3.02
N ASN A 167 4.72 -15.75 -4.16
CA ASN A 167 4.60 -17.02 -4.87
C ASN A 167 5.85 -17.39 -5.67
N GLU A 168 6.42 -16.43 -6.41
CA GLU A 168 7.54 -16.68 -7.31
C GLU A 168 8.90 -16.70 -6.59
N TYR A 169 9.02 -16.01 -5.45
CA TYR A 169 10.28 -15.92 -4.72
C TYR A 169 10.21 -16.49 -3.30
N TYR A 170 9.36 -15.93 -2.42
CA TYR A 170 9.44 -16.27 -0.99
C TYR A 170 9.19 -17.76 -0.73
N LYS A 171 8.15 -18.35 -1.34
CA LYS A 171 7.83 -19.78 -1.17
C LYS A 171 8.99 -20.68 -1.61
N ASN A 172 9.67 -20.35 -2.70
CA ASN A 172 10.85 -21.08 -3.20
C ASN A 172 12.06 -20.96 -2.26
N LYS A 173 12.09 -19.93 -1.42
CA LYS A 173 13.16 -19.62 -0.47
C LYS A 173 12.78 -19.86 0.99
N GLN A 174 11.59 -20.38 1.25
CA GLN A 174 11.04 -20.50 2.59
C GLN A 174 11.95 -21.29 3.53
N GLY A 175 12.48 -22.43 3.07
CA GLY A 175 13.39 -23.24 3.89
C GLY A 175 14.73 -22.55 4.23
N GLU A 176 15.21 -21.62 3.39
CA GLU A 176 16.40 -20.82 3.68
C GLU A 176 16.08 -19.75 4.72
N TYR A 177 14.94 -19.07 4.58
CA TYR A 177 14.46 -18.10 5.57
C TYR A 177 14.17 -18.75 6.93
N GLU A 178 13.55 -19.92 6.96
CA GLU A 178 13.27 -20.66 8.21
C GLU A 178 14.54 -20.95 9.00
N LYS A 179 15.63 -21.37 8.32
CA LYS A 179 16.93 -21.58 8.96
C LYS A 179 17.49 -20.29 9.53
N ILE A 180 17.45 -19.19 8.77
CA ILE A 180 17.90 -17.87 9.24
C ILE A 180 17.10 -17.44 10.48
N PHE A 181 15.78 -17.58 10.45
CA PHE A 181 14.92 -17.18 11.56
C PHE A 181 15.18 -18.01 12.81
N GLN A 182 15.42 -19.31 12.67
CA GLN A 182 15.78 -20.20 13.78
C GLN A 182 17.15 -19.82 14.36
N GLU A 183 18.16 -19.60 13.52
CA GLU A 183 19.50 -19.22 13.94
C GLU A 183 19.50 -17.87 14.68
N CYS A 184 18.84 -16.86 14.11
CA CYS A 184 18.78 -15.52 14.68
C CYS A 184 17.86 -15.38 15.90
N SER A 185 17.06 -16.41 16.21
CA SER A 185 16.30 -16.44 17.47
C SER A 185 17.22 -16.64 18.68
N ASN A 186 18.40 -17.24 18.48
CA ASN A 186 19.32 -17.62 19.56
C ASN A 186 20.57 -16.74 19.66
N THR A 187 20.90 -15.96 18.62
CA THR A 187 22.10 -15.11 18.57
C THR A 187 21.89 -13.88 17.68
N SER A 188 22.67 -12.81 17.92
CA SER A 188 22.69 -11.62 17.06
C SER A 188 24.09 -11.13 16.69
N SER A 189 25.08 -12.03 16.73
CA SER A 189 26.43 -11.69 16.29
C SER A 189 26.51 -11.46 14.78
N ASN A 190 25.74 -12.24 14.00
CA ASN A 190 25.81 -12.21 12.54
C ASN A 190 25.02 -11.02 11.96
N GLU A 191 25.52 -10.46 10.86
CA GLU A 191 24.95 -9.27 10.21
C GLU A 191 23.50 -9.48 9.75
N TYR A 192 23.21 -10.61 9.09
CA TYR A 192 21.84 -10.95 8.67
C TYR A 192 20.86 -11.09 9.85
N CYS A 193 21.35 -11.43 11.06
CA CYS A 193 20.51 -11.45 12.25
C CYS A 193 20.17 -10.03 12.74
N ARG A 194 21.03 -9.04 12.49
CA ARG A 194 20.70 -7.63 12.76
C ARG A 194 19.63 -7.13 11.80
N ILE A 195 19.72 -7.52 10.52
CA ILE A 195 18.67 -7.21 9.52
C ILE A 195 17.35 -7.87 9.91
N TYR A 196 17.37 -9.14 10.36
CA TYR A 196 16.20 -9.83 10.87
C TYR A 196 15.58 -9.11 12.08
N LYS A 197 16.38 -8.71 13.07
CA LYS A 197 15.90 -7.94 14.24
C LYS A 197 15.26 -6.62 13.83
N ASN A 198 15.89 -5.88 12.91
CA ASN A 198 15.29 -4.68 12.33
C ASN A 198 13.91 -4.99 11.70
N CYS A 199 13.80 -6.11 10.97
CA CYS A 199 12.50 -6.52 10.43
C CYS A 199 11.47 -6.85 11.53
N GLN A 200 11.89 -7.48 12.63
CA GLN A 200 11.00 -7.72 13.77
C GLN A 200 10.54 -6.42 14.44
N GLU A 201 11.40 -5.42 14.53
CA GLU A 201 11.09 -4.13 15.15
C GLU A 201 10.18 -3.28 14.26
N ASN A 202 10.50 -3.16 12.96
CA ASN A 202 9.81 -2.23 12.05
C ASN A 202 8.67 -2.86 11.24
N PHE A 203 8.65 -4.19 11.12
CA PHE A 203 7.72 -4.96 10.29
C PHE A 203 7.22 -6.22 11.02
N ASN A 204 7.02 -6.14 12.35
CA ASN A 204 6.64 -7.30 13.19
C ASN A 204 5.46 -8.09 12.62
N SER A 205 4.38 -7.41 12.24
CA SER A 205 3.20 -8.08 11.69
C SER A 205 3.51 -8.78 10.36
N ASP A 206 4.21 -8.11 9.45
CA ASP A 206 4.59 -8.69 8.16
C ASP A 206 5.45 -9.95 8.36
N ILE A 207 6.49 -9.87 9.19
CA ILE A 207 7.41 -11.00 9.40
C ILE A 207 6.74 -12.17 10.13
N GLN A 208 5.91 -11.92 11.13
CA GLN A 208 5.19 -12.98 11.85
C GLN A 208 4.19 -13.69 10.93
N LYS A 209 3.49 -12.95 10.07
CA LYS A 209 2.51 -13.51 9.14
C LYS A 209 3.19 -14.34 8.05
N ILE A 210 4.24 -13.80 7.40
CA ILE A 210 4.92 -14.50 6.30
C ILE A 210 5.68 -15.74 6.79
N LYS A 211 6.24 -15.68 8.02
CA LYS A 211 6.88 -16.82 8.68
C LYS A 211 5.89 -17.93 9.01
N LYS A 212 4.70 -17.58 9.49
CA LYS A 212 3.67 -18.57 9.85
C LYS A 212 3.10 -19.26 8.62
N ASN A 213 2.71 -18.48 7.62
CA ASN A 213 2.19 -18.98 6.35
C ASN A 213 2.22 -17.85 5.30
N PRO A 214 2.92 -18.04 4.16
CA PRO A 214 2.97 -17.05 3.08
C PRO A 214 1.60 -16.62 2.53
N ASP A 215 0.62 -17.53 2.47
CA ASP A 215 -0.74 -17.21 2.00
C ASP A 215 -1.49 -16.34 3.03
N ASN A 216 -1.28 -16.59 4.32
CA ASN A 216 -1.83 -15.74 5.38
C ASN A 216 -1.24 -14.32 5.32
N TYR A 217 0.01 -14.18 4.91
CA TYR A 217 0.62 -12.88 4.68
C TYR A 217 -0.07 -12.13 3.53
N ILE A 218 -0.32 -12.79 2.39
CA ILE A 218 -1.06 -12.20 1.27
C ILE A 218 -2.44 -11.72 1.73
N HIS A 219 -3.19 -12.55 2.46
CA HIS A 219 -4.51 -12.19 2.99
C HIS A 219 -4.44 -11.01 3.96
N TYR A 220 -3.46 -11.02 4.88
CA TYR A 220 -3.23 -9.92 5.81
C TYR A 220 -2.97 -8.60 5.07
N LYS A 221 -2.08 -8.59 4.07
CA LYS A 221 -1.77 -7.38 3.31
C LYS A 221 -2.96 -6.87 2.51
N LYS A 222 -3.73 -7.78 1.90
CA LYS A 222 -4.96 -7.41 1.18
C LYS A 222 -5.95 -6.68 2.10
N ASN A 223 -6.17 -7.21 3.30
CA ASN A 223 -7.07 -6.56 4.27
C ASN A 223 -6.55 -5.19 4.71
N CYS A 224 -5.27 -5.09 5.09
CA CYS A 224 -4.69 -3.81 5.51
C CYS A 224 -4.77 -2.74 4.42
N ILE A 225 -4.50 -3.10 3.15
CA ILE A 225 -4.56 -2.14 2.05
C ILE A 225 -6.01 -1.70 1.84
N ASN A 226 -6.96 -2.64 1.77
CA ASN A 226 -8.38 -2.31 1.59
C ASN A 226 -8.95 -1.42 2.72
N GLU A 227 -8.57 -1.67 3.97
CA GLU A 227 -8.93 -0.82 5.12
C GLU A 227 -8.38 0.60 4.93
N ASN A 228 -7.09 0.74 4.63
CA ASN A 228 -6.46 2.04 4.41
C ASN A 228 -7.03 2.80 3.20
N THR A 229 -7.38 2.09 2.12
CA THR A 229 -7.97 2.72 0.93
C THR A 229 -9.39 3.21 1.22
N THR A 230 -10.16 2.48 2.05
CA THR A 230 -11.48 2.91 2.50
C THR A 230 -11.41 4.17 3.37
N ASP A 231 -10.43 4.22 4.28
CA ASP A 231 -10.20 5.41 5.13
C ASP A 231 -9.77 6.64 4.30
N ASN A 232 -8.92 6.43 3.29
CA ASN A 232 -8.51 7.50 2.38
C ASN A 232 -9.63 7.95 1.44
N SER A 233 -10.55 7.07 1.06
CA SER A 233 -11.72 7.44 0.25
C SER A 233 -12.54 8.54 0.94
N TRP A 234 -12.66 8.52 2.27
CA TRP A 234 -13.32 9.60 3.00
C TRP A 234 -12.55 10.92 2.93
N ILE A 235 -11.21 10.88 2.99
CA ILE A 235 -10.35 12.06 2.85
C ILE A 235 -10.43 12.64 1.44
N ASP A 236 -10.38 11.80 0.40
CA ASP A 236 -10.51 12.22 -0.99
C ASP A 236 -11.90 12.79 -1.27
N ASN A 237 -12.94 12.19 -0.69
CA ASN A 237 -14.30 12.70 -0.78
C ASN A 237 -14.41 14.07 -0.08
N ALA A 238 -13.84 14.23 1.11
CA ALA A 238 -13.78 15.52 1.81
C ALA A 238 -12.99 16.57 1.01
N LEU A 239 -11.85 16.21 0.43
CA LEU A 239 -11.04 17.09 -0.43
C LEU A 239 -11.81 17.51 -1.69
N SER A 240 -12.54 16.60 -2.32
CA SER A 240 -13.39 16.91 -3.48
C SER A 240 -14.50 17.89 -3.09
N ILE A 241 -15.13 17.69 -1.93
CA ILE A 241 -16.12 18.62 -1.37
C ILE A 241 -15.48 20.00 -1.12
N PHE A 242 -14.27 20.07 -0.57
CA PHE A 242 -13.56 21.34 -0.38
C PHE A 242 -13.16 22.03 -1.70
N GLN A 243 -12.78 21.26 -2.71
CA GLN A 243 -12.50 21.78 -4.06
C GLN A 243 -13.77 22.32 -4.72
N ASP A 244 -14.88 21.60 -4.57
CA ASP A 244 -16.20 22.06 -5.00
C ASP A 244 -16.60 23.33 -4.23
N PHE A 245 -16.36 23.41 -2.92
CA PHE A 245 -16.58 24.64 -2.16
C PHE A 245 -15.70 25.80 -2.64
N LYS A 246 -14.46 25.55 -3.07
CA LYS A 246 -13.58 26.58 -3.65
C LYS A 246 -14.06 27.03 -5.04
N ALA A 247 -14.63 26.12 -5.82
CA ALA A 247 -15.29 26.45 -7.09
C ALA A 247 -16.60 27.23 -6.86
N ILE A 248 -17.39 26.83 -5.86
CA ILE A 248 -18.62 27.47 -5.42
C ILE A 248 -18.33 28.84 -4.80
N SER A 249 -17.22 29.03 -4.06
CA SER A 249 -16.88 30.34 -3.47
C SER A 249 -16.52 31.38 -4.52
N LYS A 250 -15.94 30.95 -5.65
CA LYS A 250 -15.70 31.82 -6.81
C LYS A 250 -17.00 32.27 -7.48
N SER A 251 -18.05 31.46 -7.45
CA SER A 251 -19.37 31.80 -8.01
C SER A 251 -20.34 32.38 -6.98
N LEU A 252 -20.01 32.35 -5.68
CA LEU A 252 -20.83 32.87 -4.59
C LEU A 252 -21.20 34.36 -4.75
N PRO A 253 -20.29 35.27 -5.17
CA PRO A 253 -20.66 36.66 -5.44
C PRO A 253 -21.67 36.79 -6.59
N THR A 254 -21.52 35.94 -7.63
CA THR A 254 -22.40 35.90 -8.79
C THR A 254 -23.77 35.34 -8.42
N ILE A 255 -23.83 34.29 -7.59
CA ILE A 255 -25.08 33.68 -7.13
C ILE A 255 -25.83 34.62 -6.19
N LEU A 256 -25.16 35.28 -5.25
CA LEU A 256 -25.78 36.31 -4.40
C LEU A 256 -26.26 37.51 -5.23
N SER A 257 -25.50 37.93 -6.24
CA SER A 257 -25.91 39.00 -7.17
C SER A 257 -27.16 38.61 -7.97
N ILE A 258 -27.22 37.37 -8.49
CA ILE A 258 -28.39 36.85 -9.20
C ILE A 258 -29.60 36.77 -8.26
N MET A 259 -29.43 36.28 -7.03
CA MET A 259 -30.51 36.20 -6.04
C MET A 259 -31.06 37.59 -5.66
N ILE A 260 -30.18 38.57 -5.42
CA ILE A 260 -30.59 39.95 -5.14
C ILE A 260 -31.29 40.55 -6.35
N SER A 261 -30.79 40.30 -7.56
CA SER A 261 -31.40 40.79 -8.80
C SER A 261 -32.78 40.18 -9.04
N PHE A 262 -32.94 38.87 -8.82
CA PHE A 262 -34.22 38.17 -8.90
C PHE A 262 -35.22 38.70 -7.86
N PHE A 263 -34.75 38.96 -6.63
CA PHE A 263 -35.57 39.52 -5.56
C PHE A 263 -36.01 40.95 -5.86
N LEU A 264 -35.11 41.78 -6.40
CA LEU A 264 -35.42 43.14 -6.84
C LEU A 264 -36.39 43.14 -8.02
N CYS A 265 -36.15 42.34 -9.06
CA CYS A 265 -37.07 42.18 -10.18
C CYS A 265 -38.46 41.72 -9.72
N SER A 266 -38.54 40.74 -8.81
CA SER A 266 -39.81 40.29 -8.24
C SER A 266 -40.51 41.38 -7.44
N PHE A 267 -39.76 42.19 -6.67
CA PHE A 267 -40.29 43.32 -5.91
C PHE A 267 -40.82 44.44 -6.83
N PHE A 268 -40.10 44.77 -7.90
CA PHE A 268 -40.53 45.76 -8.89
C PHE A 268 -41.74 45.26 -9.68
N LEU A 269 -41.76 43.99 -10.09
CA LEU A 269 -42.94 43.38 -10.69
C LEU A 269 -44.13 43.42 -9.72
N TYR A 270 -43.97 43.04 -8.45
CA TYR A 270 -45.04 43.15 -7.45
C TYR A 270 -45.54 44.59 -7.24
N LYS A 271 -44.63 45.57 -7.22
CA LYS A 271 -44.94 46.98 -6.93
C LYS A 271 -45.50 47.75 -8.13
N PHE A 272 -45.10 47.41 -9.35
CA PHE A 272 -45.44 48.15 -10.58
C PHE A 272 -46.31 47.39 -11.57
N THR A 273 -46.63 46.12 -11.33
CA THR A 273 -47.72 45.45 -12.06
C THR A 273 -49.05 45.94 -11.47
N PRO A 274 -50.00 46.44 -12.28
CA PRO A 274 -51.30 46.90 -11.79
C PRO A 274 -52.22 45.70 -11.50
N LEU A 275 -51.82 44.83 -10.57
CA LEU A 275 -52.70 43.76 -10.05
C LEU A 275 -53.57 44.23 -8.89
N ARG A 276 -53.51 45.52 -8.51
CA ARG A 276 -54.45 46.13 -7.56
C ARG A 276 -55.88 46.25 -8.09
N SER A 277 -56.14 46.01 -9.38
CA SER A 277 -57.50 46.03 -9.95
C SER A 277 -58.21 44.67 -9.99
N ILE A 278 -57.54 43.55 -9.70
CA ILE A 278 -58.14 42.20 -9.83
C ILE A 278 -58.57 41.59 -8.48
N PHE A 279 -58.06 42.08 -7.33
CA PHE A 279 -58.43 41.57 -6.00
C PHE A 279 -59.17 42.58 -5.12
N ARG A 280 -60.14 43.31 -5.68
CA ARG A 280 -61.19 43.96 -4.88
C ARG A 280 -62.53 43.27 -5.15
N LYS A 281 -62.72 42.10 -4.55
CA LYS A 281 -64.06 41.60 -4.22
C LYS A 281 -64.30 41.90 -2.76
N GLU A 282 -65.24 42.80 -2.49
CA GLU A 282 -65.82 43.00 -1.17
C GLU A 282 -66.30 41.65 -0.63
N LYS A 283 -65.69 41.17 0.47
CA LYS A 283 -66.30 40.14 1.30
C LYS A 283 -67.27 40.85 2.24
N LYS A 284 -68.57 40.77 1.92
CA LYS A 284 -69.66 41.04 2.86
C LYS A 284 -69.45 40.19 4.12
N GLY A 285 -69.46 40.85 5.28
CA GLY A 285 -69.37 40.21 6.57
C GLY A 285 -70.52 39.23 6.80
N THR A 286 -70.19 38.04 7.24
CA THR A 286 -71.13 37.09 7.84
C THR A 286 -70.70 36.89 9.28
N ASN A 287 -71.54 37.36 10.20
CA ASN A 287 -71.40 37.13 11.63
C ASN A 287 -71.43 35.63 11.91
N ILE A 288 -70.39 35.11 12.55
CA ILE A 288 -70.39 33.77 13.15
C ILE A 288 -70.20 34.00 14.66
N PRO A 289 -71.16 33.61 15.51
CA PRO A 289 -71.05 33.78 16.95
C PRO A 289 -69.98 32.85 17.53
N LEU A 290 -69.15 33.40 18.42
CA LEU A 290 -68.19 32.68 19.26
C LEU A 290 -68.97 31.84 20.29
N PHE A 291 -68.93 30.52 20.15
CA PHE A 291 -69.25 29.60 21.25
C PHE A 291 -67.94 29.31 22.02
N PHE A 292 -67.84 29.80 23.25
CA PHE A 292 -66.89 29.30 24.24
C PHE A 292 -67.55 28.15 25.00
N PRO A 293 -66.92 26.98 25.14
CA PRO A 293 -67.24 26.05 26.20
C PRO A 293 -66.49 26.48 27.47
N GLU A 294 -67.25 27.01 28.42
CA GLU A 294 -66.88 27.15 29.82
C GLU A 294 -66.82 25.74 30.44
N ILE A 295 -65.66 25.37 31.01
CA ILE A 295 -65.57 24.24 31.93
C ILE A 295 -65.14 24.81 33.28
N ILE A 296 -66.11 24.85 34.19
CA ILE A 296 -65.96 25.12 35.61
C ILE A 296 -65.61 23.79 36.29
N THR A 297 -64.52 23.79 37.07
CA THR A 297 -64.36 22.88 38.21
C THR A 297 -63.86 23.71 39.40
N GLN A 298 -64.83 24.10 40.24
CA GLN A 298 -64.75 24.36 41.69
C GLN A 298 -64.22 23.10 42.43
N ASP A 299 -63.60 23.08 43.62
CA ASP A 299 -63.17 24.01 44.68
C ASP A 299 -61.98 23.29 45.37
N VAL A 300 -61.07 23.87 46.17
CA VAL A 300 -61.23 24.19 47.61
C VAL A 300 -59.96 24.91 48.10
N ASP A 301 -60.14 26.11 48.64
CA ASP A 301 -59.58 26.79 49.85
C ASP A 301 -58.31 26.20 50.53
N ASP A 302 -57.38 26.95 51.16
CA ASP A 302 -57.44 28.30 51.71
C ASP A 302 -56.04 28.84 52.10
N ASN A 303 -55.91 30.18 52.07
CA ASN A 303 -55.11 31.06 52.95
C ASN A 303 -53.57 31.25 52.88
N ASN A 304 -53.27 32.55 52.66
CA ASN A 304 -52.27 33.42 53.33
C ASN A 304 -50.88 33.71 52.73
N SER A 305 -50.89 34.75 51.88
CA SER A 305 -50.12 36.02 51.93
C SER A 305 -48.77 36.13 52.69
N ARG A 306 -47.72 36.46 51.93
CA ARG A 306 -46.55 37.37 52.16
C ARG A 306 -45.36 36.84 51.34
N GLY A 307 -44.57 37.56 50.55
CA GLY A 307 -44.48 38.95 50.12
C GLY A 307 -43.27 39.10 49.18
N MET A 308 -43.31 40.11 48.29
CA MET A 308 -42.20 40.78 47.59
C MET A 308 -41.40 40.11 46.44
N ASN A 309 -41.74 40.57 45.21
CA ASN A 309 -40.89 41.21 44.19
C ASN A 309 -39.46 40.72 43.90
N VAL A 310 -39.19 40.25 42.67
CA VAL A 310 -38.08 40.75 41.81
C VAL A 310 -38.41 40.55 40.31
N LYS A 311 -38.28 41.63 39.53
CA LYS A 311 -38.35 41.69 38.05
C LYS A 311 -37.19 40.92 37.38
N THR A 312 -37.49 40.05 36.41
CA THR A 312 -36.46 39.40 35.57
C THR A 312 -36.00 40.28 34.40
N LYS A 313 -34.69 40.51 34.34
CA LYS A 313 -33.97 41.30 33.33
C LYS A 313 -33.92 40.57 31.98
N LYS A 314 -34.24 41.29 30.90
CA LYS A 314 -33.89 40.91 29.51
C LYS A 314 -32.38 41.09 29.29
N GLY A 315 -31.67 40.01 28.97
CA GLY A 315 -30.26 40.03 28.58
C GLY A 315 -30.05 40.76 27.26
N LYS A 316 -29.17 41.76 27.25
CA LYS A 316 -28.59 42.36 26.04
C LYS A 316 -27.15 41.85 25.93
N ILE A 317 -26.90 41.00 24.94
CA ILE A 317 -25.55 40.60 24.53
C ILE A 317 -24.97 41.73 23.67
N ARG A 318 -23.79 42.25 24.03
CA ARG A 318 -23.03 43.20 23.21
C ARG A 318 -21.76 42.50 22.73
N PHE A 319 -21.55 42.52 21.41
CA PHE A 319 -20.32 42.08 20.76
C PHE A 319 -19.24 43.16 20.89
N SER A 320 -18.03 42.77 21.27
CA SER A 320 -16.84 43.63 21.21
C SER A 320 -16.10 43.40 19.90
N TYR A 321 -16.00 44.47 19.11
CA TYR A 321 -15.21 44.59 17.89
C TYR A 321 -13.81 45.09 18.26
N GLN A 322 -12.74 44.46 17.76
CA GLN A 322 -11.39 45.02 17.75
C GLN A 322 -11.02 45.40 16.31
N PRO A 323 -10.74 46.68 16.02
CA PRO A 323 -10.10 47.08 14.78
C PRO A 323 -8.59 47.30 14.94
N SER A 324 -7.88 46.88 13.87
CA SER A 324 -6.50 47.15 13.40
C SER A 324 -5.33 46.88 14.33
#